data_AF-A0A9Q0X8Y4-F1
#
_entry.id   AF-A0A9Q0X8Y4-F1
#
_cell.length_a   1.000
_cell.length_b   1.000
_cell.length_c   1.000
_cell.angle_alpha   90.00
_cell.angle_beta   90.00
_cell.angle_gamma   90.00
#
_symmetry.space_group_name_H-M   'P 1'
#
loop_
_entity.id
_entity.type
_entity.pdbx_description
1 polymer ?
#
loop_
_entity_poly.entity_id
_entity_poly.type
_entity_poly.pdbx_seq_one_letter_code
_entity_poly.pdbx_strand_id
1 'polypeptide(L)' 'MPEIKVTPLGAGQDVGRSCILVSLGGKNVMLDCGMHMGYNDDRRFPDFSYITQNGRLTDFLDCVIIRAALVSSFLGIQK' A
#
# COMPACT_ATOMS: atom_id res chain seq x y z
N MET A 1 -11.18 21.92 9.53
CA MET A 1 -10.35 20.73 9.85
C MET A 1 -9.84 20.17 8.54
N PRO A 2 -8.56 19.75 8.43
CA PRO A 2 -8.11 19.09 7.22
C PRO A 2 -8.90 17.80 7.02
N GLU A 3 -9.35 17.57 5.78
CA GLU A 3 -10.01 16.32 5.41
C GLU A 3 -9.01 15.17 5.52
N ILE A 4 -9.43 14.07 6.15
CA ILE A 4 -8.66 12.84 6.25
C ILE A 4 -9.41 11.79 5.43
N LYS A 5 -8.77 11.28 4.39
CA LYS A 5 -9.29 10.19 3.57
C LYS A 5 -8.49 8.93 3.85
N VAL A 6 -9.20 7.85 4.20
CA VAL A 6 -8.61 6.52 4.40
C VAL A 6 -9.11 5.62 3.29
N THR A 7 -8.20 5.04 2.51
CA THR A 7 -8.50 4.17 1.39
C THR A 7 -7.79 2.83 1.59
N PRO A 8 -8.50 1.74 1.94
CA PRO A 8 -7.90 0.42 2.00
C PRO A 8 -7.56 -0.06 0.58
N LEU A 9 -6.32 -0.51 0.38
CA LEU A 9 -5.83 -1.07 -0.88
C LEU A 9 -5.68 -2.60 -0.82
N GLY A 10 -5.87 -3.18 0.35
CA GLY A 10 -5.91 -4.62 0.55
C GLY A 10 -6.38 -4.98 1.97
N ALA A 11 -6.38 -6.29 2.29
CA ALA A 11 -6.97 -6.86 3.52
C ALA A 11 -8.48 -6.59 3.74
N GLY A 12 -9.20 -6.06 2.74
CA GLY A 12 -10.65 -5.90 2.78
C GLY A 12 -11.36 -7.23 2.60
N GLN A 13 -11.54 -7.99 3.69
CA GLN A 13 -12.09 -9.36 3.74
C GLN A 13 -11.09 -10.49 3.39
N ASP A 14 -9.79 -10.24 3.47
CA ASP A 14 -8.76 -11.23 3.17
C ASP A 14 -7.60 -11.17 4.17
N VAL A 15 -6.89 -12.28 4.38
CA VAL A 15 -5.74 -12.38 5.29
C VAL A 15 -4.45 -12.13 4.50
N GLY A 16 -3.85 -10.97 4.70
CA GLY A 16 -2.66 -10.53 3.98
C GLY A 16 -2.96 -9.34 3.06
N ARG A 17 -1.93 -8.87 2.34
CA ARG A 17 -2.03 -7.67 1.47
C ARG A 17 -2.46 -6.41 2.22
N SER A 18 -2.17 -6.34 3.52
CA SER A 18 -2.50 -5.18 4.35
C SER A 18 -1.84 -3.93 3.78
N CYS A 19 -2.65 -2.96 3.37
CA CYS A 19 -2.16 -1.70 2.85
C CYS A 19 -3.29 -0.67 2.98
N ILE A 20 -2.98 0.44 3.62
CA ILE A 20 -3.91 1.55 3.81
C ILE A 20 -3.25 2.80 3.28
N LEU A 21 -3.92 3.48 2.35
CA LEU A 21 -3.53 4.82 1.92
C LEU A 21 -4.28 5.84 2.77
N VAL A 22 -3.54 6.74 3.39
CA VAL A 22 -4.09 7.88 4.14
C VAL A 22 -3.69 9.17 3.43
N SER A 23 -4.69 9.90 2.94
CA SER A 23 -4.50 11.26 2.40
C SER A 23 -4.93 12.27 3.45
N LEU A 24 -4.00 13.12 3.89
CA LEU A 24 -4.23 14.16 4.89
C LEU A 24 -3.36 15.38 4.62
N GLY A 25 -3.93 16.58 4.64
CA GLY A 25 -3.17 17.82 4.44
C GLY A 25 -2.37 17.87 3.13
N GLY A 26 -2.90 17.29 2.04
CA GLY A 26 -2.21 17.21 0.76
C GLY A 26 -0.97 16.31 0.77
N LYS A 27 -0.91 15.35 1.71
CA LYS A 27 0.12 14.31 1.78
C LYS A 27 -0.53 12.95 1.68
N ASN A 28 0.13 12.04 0.98
CA ASN A 28 -0.27 10.66 0.82
C ASN A 28 0.71 9.76 1.58
N VAL A 29 0.20 9.13 2.63
CA VAL A 29 0.97 8.22 3.49
C VAL A 29 0.46 6.81 3.29
N MET A 30 1.36 5.89 2.91
CA MET A 30 1.06 4.46 2.86
C MET A 30 1.40 3.82 4.20
N LEU A 31 0.42 3.16 4.79
CA LEU A 31 0.56 2.38 6.01
C LEU A 31 0.51 0.90 5.66
N ASP A 32 1.62 0.23 5.97
CA ASP A 32 1.84 -1.18 5.68
C ASP A 32 1.81 -1.54 4.19
N CYS A 33 2.43 -2.67 3.87
CA CYS A 33 2.45 -3.19 2.51
C CYS A 33 2.64 -4.70 2.57
N GLY A 34 1.66 -5.40 3.14
CA GLY A 34 1.71 -6.83 3.35
C GLY A 34 1.67 -7.63 2.04
N MET A 35 2.03 -8.91 2.13
CA MET A 35 1.87 -9.87 1.04
C MET A 35 0.95 -11.02 1.45
N HIS A 36 0.22 -11.60 0.50
CA HIS A 36 -0.58 -12.81 0.72
C HIS A 36 0.23 -14.04 0.34
N MET A 37 0.61 -14.85 1.34
CA MET A 37 1.52 -15.99 1.16
C MET A 37 0.93 -17.14 0.32
N GLY A 38 -0.38 -17.19 0.14
CA GLY A 38 -1.04 -18.19 -0.71
C GLY A 38 -0.96 -17.91 -2.22
N TYR A 39 -0.42 -16.76 -2.63
CA TYR A 39 -0.24 -16.42 -4.05
C TYR A 39 1.25 -16.30 -4.38
N ASN A 40 1.63 -16.85 -5.53
CA ASN A 40 2.99 -16.78 -6.07
C ASN A 40 3.12 -15.78 -7.24
N ASP A 41 2.02 -15.13 -7.61
CA ASP A 41 1.95 -14.10 -8.65
C ASP A 41 1.62 -12.73 -8.02
N ASP A 42 1.40 -11.72 -8.86
CA ASP A 42 1.18 -10.33 -8.44
C ASP A 42 -0.07 -10.14 -7.57
N ARG A 43 -1.01 -11.09 -7.57
CA ARG A 43 -2.18 -11.05 -6.68
C ARG A 43 -1.80 -11.09 -5.20
N ARG A 44 -0.57 -11.48 -4.88
CA ARG A 44 -0.04 -11.46 -3.51
C ARG A 44 0.13 -10.06 -2.95
N PHE A 45 0.14 -9.02 -3.78
CA PHE A 45 0.34 -7.64 -3.36
C PHE A 45 -0.99 -6.88 -3.23
N PRO A 46 -1.02 -5.73 -2.53
CA PRO A 46 -2.16 -4.82 -2.53
C PRO A 46 -2.53 -4.34 -3.94
N ASP A 47 -3.77 -3.92 -4.13
CA ASP A 47 -4.23 -3.34 -5.39
C ASP A 47 -3.74 -1.89 -5.52
N PHE A 48 -2.71 -1.70 -6.34
CA PHE A 48 -2.14 -0.38 -6.61
C PHE A 48 -2.77 0.32 -7.81
N SER A 49 -3.78 -0.26 -8.46
CA SER A 49 -4.43 0.34 -9.64
C SER A 49 -5.05 1.71 -9.35
N TYR A 50 -5.35 2.01 -8.08
CA TYR A 50 -5.80 3.33 -7.63
C TYR A 50 -4.69 4.41 -7.69
N ILE A 51 -3.42 3.99 -7.58
CA ILE A 51 -2.26 4.89 -7.45
C ILE A 51 -1.43 4.94 -8.75
N THR A 52 -1.23 3.80 -9.41
CA THR A 52 -0.26 3.65 -10.51
C THR A 52 -0.75 4.15 -11.87
N GLN A 53 -1.97 4.69 -11.95
CA GLN A 53 -2.52 5.20 -13.23
C GLN A 53 -1.66 6.32 -13.84
N ASN A 54 -0.94 7.07 -13.01
CA ASN A 54 -0.23 8.28 -13.41
C ASN A 54 1.29 8.24 -13.19
N GLY A 55 1.90 7.07 -12.92
CA GLY A 55 3.35 6.99 -12.71
C GLY A 55 3.78 5.97 -11.67
N ARG A 56 4.98 6.17 -11.09
CA ARG A 56 5.54 5.28 -10.07
C ARG A 56 4.89 5.58 -8.72
N LEU A 57 4.84 4.58 -7.84
CA LEU A 57 4.33 4.75 -6.47
C LEU A 57 5.06 5.87 -5.70
N THR A 58 6.36 6.03 -5.95
CA THR A 58 7.22 7.06 -5.34
C THR A 58 6.81 8.48 -5.71
N ASP A 59 6.15 8.66 -6.85
CA ASP A 59 5.74 9.99 -7.33
C ASP A 59 4.44 10.43 -6.63
N PHE A 60 3.68 9.47 -6.11
CA PHE A 60 2.40 9.70 -5.45
C PHE A 60 2.49 9.70 -3.92
N LEU A 61 3.41 8.93 -3.34
CA LEU A 61 3.54 8.73 -1.89
C LEU A 61 4.62 9.63 -1.29
N ASP A 62 4.26 10.38 -0.25
CA ASP A 62 5.20 11.20 0.51
C ASP A 62 5.92 10.39 1.60
N CYS A 63 5.28 9.34 2.10
CA CYS A 63 5.81 8.51 3.17
C CYS A 63 5.25 7.09 3.11
N VAL A 64 6.09 6.11 3.43
CA VAL A 64 5.71 4.72 3.65
C VAL A 64 6.09 4.33 5.06
N ILE A 65 5.12 3.88 5.86
CA ILE A 65 5.33 3.38 7.21
C ILE A 65 5.13 1.87 7.19
N ILE A 66 6.20 1.11 7.44
CA ILE A 66 6.17 -0.35 7.46
C ILE A 66 6.20 -0.84 8.91
N ARG A 67 5.30 -1.77 9.26
CA ARG A 67 5.37 -2.49 10.52
C ARG A 67 6.54 -3.49 10.47
N ALA A 68 7.36 -3.52 11.52
CA ALA A 68 8.65 -4.24 11.60
C ALA A 68 8.67 -5.72 11.13
N ALA A 69 7.53 -6.41 11.04
CA ALA A 69 7.45 -7.80 10.60
C ALA A 69 7.33 -8.02 9.08
N LEU A 70 7.18 -6.98 8.25
CA LEU A 70 6.81 -7.10 6.82
C LEU A 70 7.85 -6.54 5.82
N VAL A 71 9.14 -6.59 6.16
CA VAL A 71 10.22 -6.05 5.29
C VAL A 71 10.33 -6.78 3.93
N SER A 72 9.96 -8.06 3.85
CA SER A 72 10.02 -8.87 2.62
C SER A 72 9.14 -8.33 1.48
N SER A 73 7.96 -7.78 1.80
CA SER A 73 6.94 -7.44 0.82
C SER A 73 7.27 -6.16 0.05
N PHE A 74 7.89 -5.17 0.72
CA PHE A 74 8.19 -3.86 0.13
C PHE A 74 9.28 -3.91 -0.94
N LEU A 75 10.32 -4.74 -0.74
CA LEU A 75 11.35 -4.97 -1.77
C LEU A 75 10.79 -5.64 -3.03
N GLY A 76 9.67 -6.37 -2.92
CA GLY A 76 9.02 -7.03 -4.04
C GLY A 76 8.19 -6.10 -4.93
N ILE A 77 7.79 -4.92 -4.43
CA ILE A 77 6.90 -3.97 -5.14
C ILE A 77 7.69 -2.89 -5.90
N GLN A 78 8.95 -2.67 -5.53
CA GLN A 78 9.84 -1.70 -6.18
C GLN A 78 10.69 -2.30 -7.33
N LYS A 79 10.52 -3.60 -7.64
CA LYS A 79 11.10 -4.26 -8.81
C LYS A 79 10.09 -4.29 -9.93
#